data_AF-V8NH28-F1
#
_entry.id   AF-V8NH28-F1
#
_cell.length_a   1.000
_cell.length_b   1.000
_cell.length_c   1.000
_cell.angle_alpha   90.00
_cell.angle_beta   90.00
_cell.angle_gamma   90.00
#
_symmetry.space_group_name_H-M   'P 1'
#
loop_
_entity.id
_entity.type
_entity.pdbx_description
1 polymer ?
#
loop_
_entity_poly.entity_id
_entity_poly.type
_entity_poly.pdbx_seq_one_letter_code
_entity_poly.pdbx_strand_id
1 'polypeptide(L)'
;ILLHLFPGRLRSRNVGGHKVKPHSRPYAAALKVGGGFGCGGFFITPQWVLLAGHCNGSSPFNDILLLKGDSGGPMVCKGVVEGIVSYGNRIPPGVYSRIADFLPWIKHIMTLNA
;
A
#
# COMPACT_ATOMS: atom_id res chain seq x y z
N ILE A 1 -4.58 -1.69 12.91
CA ILE A 1 -3.99 -1.26 11.63
C ILE A 1 -4.42 0.19 11.40
N LEU A 2 -3.51 1.16 11.50
CA LEU A 2 -3.82 2.60 11.42
C LEU A 2 -3.45 3.16 10.04
N LEU A 3 -4.37 3.35 9.11
CA LEU A 3 -4.01 3.76 7.74
C LEU A 3 -3.39 5.17 7.71
N HIS A 4 -2.30 5.36 6.97
CA HIS A 4 -1.60 6.66 6.81
C HIS A 4 -1.69 7.16 5.36
N LEU A 5 -1.46 8.48 5.13
CA LEU A 5 -1.54 9.11 3.81
C LEU A 5 -0.31 9.98 3.45
N PHE A 6 0.36 9.73 2.31
CA PHE A 6 1.63 10.41 1.90
C PHE A 6 1.84 10.53 0.35
N PRO A 7 2.59 11.52 -0.19
CA PRO A 7 2.91 11.63 -1.63
C PRO A 7 4.12 10.75 -2.09
N GLY A 8 4.17 10.20 -3.33
CA GLY A 8 5.37 9.43 -3.77
C GLY A 8 5.49 8.89 -5.23
N ARG A 9 6.73 8.42 -5.59
CA ARG A 9 7.18 7.79 -6.88
C ARG A 9 8.13 6.57 -6.66
N LEU A 10 7.97 5.45 -7.41
CA LEU A 10 8.39 4.07 -7.02
C LEU A 10 9.22 3.23 -8.03
N ARG A 11 10.00 2.24 -7.52
CA ARG A 11 10.43 0.98 -8.19
C ARG A 11 10.69 -0.15 -7.15
N SER A 12 10.19 -1.38 -7.39
CA SER A 12 10.42 -2.63 -6.60
C SER A 12 10.19 -3.90 -7.47
N ARG A 13 10.51 -5.12 -6.98
CA ARG A 13 10.48 -6.42 -7.71
C ARG A 13 9.74 -7.53 -6.91
N ASN A 14 8.81 -8.24 -7.54
CA ASN A 14 7.85 -9.18 -6.92
C ASN A 14 8.19 -10.66 -7.22
N VAL A 15 7.84 -11.63 -6.34
CA VAL A 15 8.01 -13.09 -6.57
C VAL A 15 6.76 -13.69 -7.21
N GLY A 16 6.93 -14.53 -8.24
CA GLY A 16 5.81 -15.19 -8.96
C GLY A 16 4.98 -14.24 -9.83
N GLY A 17 5.14 -12.92 -9.67
CA GLY A 17 4.52 -11.90 -10.49
C GLY A 17 5.25 -11.70 -11.82
N HIS A 18 4.54 -11.07 -12.76
CA HIS A 18 5.13 -10.57 -14.00
C HIS A 18 5.38 -9.07 -13.88
N LYS A 19 6.37 -8.57 -14.62
CA LYS A 19 6.60 -7.13 -14.72
C LYS A 19 5.38 -6.47 -15.37
N VAL A 20 4.76 -5.53 -14.66
CA VAL A 20 3.65 -4.73 -15.20
C VAL A 20 4.13 -3.80 -16.31
N LYS A 21 3.27 -3.53 -17.31
CA LYS A 21 3.54 -2.51 -18.34
C LYS A 21 3.82 -1.17 -17.65
N PRO A 22 4.88 -0.42 -18.04
CA PRO A 22 5.15 0.89 -17.46
C PRO A 22 3.90 1.78 -17.45
N HIS A 23 3.67 2.47 -16.33
CA HIS A 23 2.53 3.38 -16.12
C HIS A 23 1.13 2.75 -16.23
N SER A 24 1.01 1.42 -16.34
CA SER A 24 -0.30 0.73 -16.36
C SER A 24 -1.05 0.76 -15.02
N ARG A 25 -0.36 1.17 -13.95
CA ARG A 25 -0.89 1.29 -12.58
C ARG A 25 -0.61 2.69 -12.05
N PRO A 26 -1.24 3.74 -12.62
CA PRO A 26 -0.90 5.14 -12.30
C PRO A 26 -1.26 5.53 -10.86
N TYR A 27 -2.18 4.79 -10.23
CA TYR A 27 -2.56 4.98 -8.84
C TYR A 27 -1.53 4.46 -7.84
N ALA A 28 -0.56 3.62 -8.24
CA ALA A 28 0.41 3.04 -7.30
C ALA A 28 1.43 4.08 -6.82
N ALA A 29 1.66 4.13 -5.50
CA ALA A 29 2.48 5.13 -4.81
C ALA A 29 3.51 4.51 -3.87
N ALA A 30 4.55 5.29 -3.54
CA ALA A 30 5.82 4.82 -3.00
C ALA A 30 6.21 5.45 -1.67
N LEU A 31 6.17 4.66 -0.61
CA LEU A 31 6.94 4.83 0.62
C LEU A 31 8.46 4.77 0.36
N LYS A 32 9.20 5.89 0.30
CA LYS A 32 10.68 5.86 0.28
C LYS A 32 11.27 6.41 1.57
N VAL A 33 12.16 5.65 2.21
CA VAL A 33 12.82 6.03 3.48
C VAL A 33 14.33 5.89 3.30
N GLY A 34 15.10 6.94 3.61
CA GLY A 34 16.58 6.92 3.53
C GLY A 34 17.15 6.59 2.15
N GLY A 35 16.44 6.92 1.06
CA GLY A 35 16.84 6.58 -0.32
C GLY A 35 16.45 5.16 -0.77
N GLY A 36 15.96 4.31 0.16
CA GLY A 36 15.45 2.96 -0.12
C GLY A 36 13.93 2.91 -0.26
N PHE A 37 13.43 1.80 -0.81
CA PHE A 37 11.99 1.50 -0.86
C PHE A 37 11.54 0.91 0.48
N GLY A 38 10.55 1.55 1.11
CA GLY A 38 9.98 1.16 2.40
C GLY A 38 8.68 0.39 2.25
N CYS A 39 7.64 1.06 1.72
CA CYS A 39 6.29 0.49 1.58
C CYS A 39 5.63 0.90 0.26
N GLY A 40 4.65 0.12 -0.17
CA GLY A 40 3.69 0.50 -1.19
C GLY A 40 2.58 1.40 -0.63
N GLY A 41 1.83 2.00 -1.54
CA GLY A 41 0.64 2.79 -1.28
C GLY A 41 -0.12 2.99 -2.58
N PHE A 42 -1.27 3.67 -2.52
CA PHE A 42 -2.01 4.04 -3.73
C PHE A 42 -2.89 5.28 -3.56
N PHE A 43 -2.97 6.10 -4.60
CA PHE A 43 -3.87 7.26 -4.64
C PHE A 43 -5.33 6.80 -4.58
N ILE A 44 -6.06 7.32 -3.58
CA ILE A 44 -7.51 7.23 -3.49
C ILE A 44 -8.19 8.50 -4.02
N THR A 45 -7.45 9.61 -4.07
CA THR A 45 -7.78 10.86 -4.78
C THR A 45 -6.48 11.56 -5.23
N PRO A 46 -6.54 12.70 -5.96
CA PRO A 46 -5.35 13.42 -6.38
C PRO A 46 -4.42 13.89 -5.24
N GLN A 47 -4.93 14.01 -4.00
CA GLN A 47 -4.18 14.53 -2.85
C GLN A 47 -3.95 13.48 -1.75
N TRP A 48 -4.64 12.35 -1.81
CA TRP A 48 -4.66 11.36 -0.73
C TRP A 48 -4.18 9.99 -1.23
N VAL A 49 -3.20 9.41 -0.54
CA VAL A 49 -2.63 8.08 -0.84
C VAL A 49 -2.86 7.16 0.34
N LEU A 50 -3.44 6.00 0.16
CA LEU A 50 -3.65 5.03 1.24
C LEU A 50 -2.49 4.03 1.32
N LEU A 51 -2.08 3.70 2.54
CA LEU A 51 -1.05 2.70 2.83
C LEU A 51 -1.27 2.04 4.21
N ALA A 52 -0.51 1.00 4.51
CA ALA A 52 -0.60 0.27 5.77
C ALA A 52 -0.07 1.09 6.94
N GLY A 53 -0.62 0.86 8.13
CA GLY A 53 -0.30 1.70 9.28
C GLY A 53 1.06 1.53 9.90
N HIS A 54 1.65 0.35 9.75
CA HIS A 54 3.02 0.12 10.22
C HIS A 54 4.07 0.79 9.31
N CYS A 55 3.66 1.43 8.21
CA CYS A 55 4.54 2.16 7.30
C CYS A 55 4.67 3.63 7.71
N ASN A 56 5.25 3.88 8.90
CA ASN A 56 5.30 5.22 9.52
C ASN A 56 6.67 5.93 9.39
N GLY A 57 7.40 5.70 8.29
CA GLY A 57 8.64 6.42 7.96
C GLY A 57 9.85 6.21 8.87
N SER A 58 9.72 5.43 9.96
CA SER A 58 10.76 5.19 10.97
C SER A 58 11.14 3.70 11.02
N SER A 59 12.26 3.39 10.37
CA SER A 59 13.05 2.16 10.54
C SER A 59 12.48 0.84 10.00
N PRO A 60 13.36 -0.07 9.52
CA PRO A 60 13.01 -1.23 8.71
C PRO A 60 12.65 -2.40 9.62
N PHE A 61 11.48 -2.37 10.25
CA PHE A 61 11.01 -3.59 10.91
C PHE A 61 10.58 -4.56 9.82
N ASN A 62 11.42 -5.58 9.68
CA ASN A 62 11.29 -6.75 8.84
C ASN A 62 9.84 -6.97 8.41
N ASP A 63 9.54 -6.69 7.14
CA ASP A 63 8.55 -7.45 6.39
C ASP A 63 9.01 -8.91 6.47
N ILE A 64 8.69 -9.59 7.57
CA ILE A 64 8.95 -11.01 7.74
C ILE A 64 8.01 -11.67 6.74
N LEU A 65 8.51 -11.86 5.53
CA LEU A 65 8.10 -12.89 4.60
C LEU A 65 6.81 -12.71 3.80
N LEU A 66 6.60 -11.60 3.09
CA LEU A 66 6.15 -11.68 1.70
C LEU A 66 6.54 -10.38 1.02
N LEU A 67 7.75 -10.35 0.43
CA LEU A 67 8.25 -9.28 -0.44
C LEU A 67 8.49 -7.93 0.26
N LYS A 68 9.76 -7.59 0.50
CA LYS A 68 10.14 -6.27 1.06
C LYS A 68 9.44 -5.14 0.28
N GLY A 69 8.55 -4.44 0.96
CA GLY A 69 7.88 -3.23 0.50
C GLY A 69 6.58 -3.41 -0.29
N ASP A 70 6.03 -4.61 -0.40
CA ASP A 70 4.65 -4.76 -0.92
C ASP A 70 3.60 -4.28 0.12
N SER A 71 3.97 -4.27 1.41
CA SER A 71 3.18 -3.73 2.50
C SER A 71 2.69 -2.31 2.21
N GLY A 72 1.40 -2.07 2.40
CA GLY A 72 0.70 -0.84 2.04
C GLY A 72 0.24 -0.74 0.59
N GLY A 73 0.70 -1.63 -0.30
CA GLY A 73 0.23 -1.69 -1.68
C GLY A 73 -1.23 -2.17 -1.83
N PRO A 74 -1.88 -1.87 -2.98
CA PRO A 74 -3.26 -2.25 -3.25
C PRO A 74 -3.40 -3.70 -3.73
N MET A 75 -4.38 -4.43 -3.19
CA MET A 75 -4.94 -5.63 -3.79
C MET A 75 -6.15 -5.25 -4.65
N VAL A 76 -6.07 -5.54 -5.95
CA VAL A 76 -7.12 -5.16 -6.91
C VAL A 76 -7.85 -6.39 -7.44
N CYS A 77 -9.17 -6.42 -7.25
CA CYS A 77 -10.07 -7.45 -7.76
C CYS A 77 -11.12 -6.77 -8.65
N LYS A 78 -11.33 -7.27 -9.86
CA LYS A 78 -12.33 -6.72 -10.81
C LYS A 78 -12.22 -5.20 -11.02
N GLY A 79 -10.99 -4.66 -10.98
CA GLY A 79 -10.74 -3.23 -11.14
C GLY A 79 -10.98 -2.37 -9.89
N VAL A 80 -11.43 -2.96 -8.79
CA VAL A 80 -11.65 -2.30 -7.50
C VAL A 80 -10.52 -2.63 -6.54
N VAL A 81 -10.04 -1.66 -5.77
CA VAL A 81 -9.13 -1.93 -4.66
C VAL A 81 -9.94 -2.48 -3.49
N GLU A 82 -9.74 -3.75 -3.17
CA GLU A 82 -10.48 -4.45 -2.10
C GLU A 82 -9.72 -4.44 -0.78
N GLY A 83 -8.39 -4.44 -0.86
CA GLY A 83 -7.55 -4.58 0.31
C GLY A 83 -6.20 -3.91 0.20
N ILE A 84 -5.58 -3.76 1.36
CA ILE A 84 -4.26 -3.18 1.54
C ILE A 84 -3.35 -4.28 2.06
N VAL A 85 -2.26 -4.56 1.37
CA VAL A 85 -1.27 -5.55 1.81
C VAL A 85 -0.79 -5.17 3.21
N SER A 86 -0.96 -6.07 4.18
CA SER A 86 -0.50 -5.83 5.55
C SER A 86 0.78 -6.59 5.82
N TYR A 87 0.71 -7.91 5.77
CA TYR A 87 1.83 -8.79 6.09
C TYR A 87 1.54 -10.15 5.48
N GLY A 88 2.54 -10.98 5.28
CA GLY A 88 2.31 -12.34 4.85
C GLY A 88 3.50 -13.22 5.20
N ASN A 89 3.34 -14.53 5.08
CA ASN A 89 4.44 -15.48 5.14
C ASN A 89 4.59 -16.17 3.76
N ARG A 90 5.71 -16.85 3.49
CA ARG A 90 5.94 -17.63 2.27
C ARG A 90 4.85 -18.66 1.98
N ILE A 91 4.05 -19.01 2.99
CA ILE A 91 2.90 -19.91 2.90
C ILE A 91 1.62 -19.05 2.94
N PRO A 92 0.81 -19.04 1.87
CA PRO A 92 -0.46 -18.33 1.87
C PRO A 92 -1.42 -18.86 2.96
N PRO A 93 -2.34 -18.02 3.46
CA PRO A 93 -2.74 -16.73 2.89
C PRO A 93 -1.89 -15.54 3.36
N GLY A 94 -1.70 -14.56 2.46
CA GLY A 94 -1.29 -13.21 2.86
C GLY A 94 -2.41 -12.52 3.65
N VAL A 95 -2.04 -11.63 4.57
CA VAL A 95 -2.97 -10.84 5.38
C VAL A 95 -3.14 -9.45 4.76
N TYR A 96 -4.41 -9.08 4.58
CA TYR A 96 -4.79 -7.80 3.97
C TYR A 96 -5.79 -7.07 4.88
N SER A 97 -5.69 -5.75 4.89
CA SER A 97 -6.73 -4.90 5.52
C SER A 97 -7.86 -4.73 4.52
N ARG A 98 -9.10 -5.08 4.89
CA ARG A 98 -10.27 -4.90 4.03
C ARG A 98 -10.67 -3.43 4.01
N ILE A 99 -10.70 -2.82 2.82
CA ILE A 99 -11.00 -1.37 2.69
C ILE A 99 -12.44 -1.06 3.07
N ALA A 100 -13.37 -1.97 2.74
CA ALA A 100 -14.80 -1.81 3.00
C ALA A 100 -15.11 -1.46 4.47
N ASP A 101 -14.40 -2.08 5.41
CA ASP A 101 -14.61 -1.89 6.85
C ASP A 101 -14.20 -0.49 7.32
N PHE A 102 -13.30 0.18 6.59
CA PHE A 102 -12.77 1.50 6.93
C PHE A 102 -13.37 2.64 6.07
N LEU A 103 -14.25 2.34 5.12
CA LEU A 103 -14.84 3.36 4.23
C LEU A 103 -15.48 4.54 4.98
N PRO A 104 -16.25 4.35 6.08
CA PRO A 104 -16.81 5.49 6.82
C PRO A 104 -15.73 6.42 7.36
N TRP A 105 -14.66 5.85 7.93
CA TRP A 105 -13.54 6.61 8.48
C TRP A 105 -12.74 7.32 7.39
N ILE A 106 -12.43 6.63 6.27
CA ILE A 106 -11.71 7.22 5.14
C ILE A 106 -12.47 8.43 4.60
N LYS A 107 -13.79 8.28 4.37
CA LYS A 107 -14.64 9.37 3.90
C LYS A 107 -14.66 10.54 4.88
N HIS A 108 -14.80 10.25 6.17
CA HIS A 108 -14.80 11.27 7.22
C HIS A 108 -13.50 12.10 7.22
N ILE A 109 -12.34 11.45 7.18
CA ILE A 109 -11.04 12.13 7.13
C ILE A 109 -10.90 12.98 5.86
N MET A 110 -11.31 12.45 4.71
CA MET A 110 -11.27 13.18 3.45
C MET A 110 -12.18 14.41 3.45
N THR A 111 -13.30 14.38 4.16
CA THR A 111 -14.21 15.53 4.28
C THR A 111 -13.76 16.57 5.30
N LEU A 112 -13.11 16.15 6.39
CA LEU A 112 -12.63 17.06 7.43
C LEU A 112 -11.45 17.94 6.97
N ASN A 113 -10.71 17.48 5.98
CA ASN A 113 -9.48 18.09 5.50
C ASN A 113 -9.58 18.48 4.00
N ALA A 114 -10.81 18.71 3.54
CA ALA A 114 -11.12 19.17 2.17
C ALA A 114 -10.93 20.67 2.03
#